data_AF-A0A5N8HGZ9-F1
#
_entry.id   AF-A0A5N8HGZ9-F1
#
_cell.length_a   1.000
_cell.length_b   1.000
_cell.length_c   1.000
_cell.angle_alpha   90.00
_cell.angle_beta   90.00
_cell.angle_gamma   90.00
#
_symmetry.space_group_name_H-M   'P 1'
#
loop_
_entity.id
_entity.type
_entity.pdbx_description
1 polymer ?
#
loop_
_entity_poly.entity_id
_entity_poly.type
_entity_poly.pdbx_seq_one_letter_code
_entity_poly.pdbx_strand_id
1 'polypeptide(L)'
;MNKHASQPRAIYYVVALQIWEYFSFYGMRALLILYLTNQLKYNDTHAYELFSAYCSLVYVTPILGGFLADKVLGNRMAVMLGALLMAIGHVVLGASEIHPSFLYLSLAIIVCGYGLFKSNVSCLLGELYEPTDPRRDGGFSLMYAAGNVGSIIAPIACG
;
A
#
# COMPACT_ATOMS: atom_id res chain seq x y z
N MET A 1 29.95 -4.90 -24.22
CA MET A 1 28.86 -5.72 -23.67
C MET A 1 29.22 -6.12 -22.25
N ASN A 2 28.28 -5.98 -21.31
CA ASN A 2 28.33 -6.37 -19.89
C ASN A 2 29.21 -5.57 -18.92
N LYS A 3 28.60 -4.55 -18.30
CA LYS A 3 28.63 -4.41 -16.83
C LYS A 3 27.19 -4.42 -16.37
N HIS A 4 26.76 -5.48 -15.67
CA HIS A 4 25.58 -5.43 -14.81
C HIS A 4 25.88 -4.39 -13.73
N ALA A 5 25.70 -3.11 -14.03
CA ALA A 5 25.83 -2.05 -13.07
C ALA A 5 24.74 -2.29 -12.02
N SER A 6 25.17 -2.69 -10.83
CA SER A 6 24.28 -2.99 -9.71
C SER A 6 23.34 -1.80 -9.47
N GLN A 7 22.09 -2.11 -9.13
CA GLN A 7 21.11 -1.09 -8.81
C GLN A 7 21.57 -0.31 -7.57
N PRO A 8 21.16 0.97 -7.42
CA PRO A 8 21.45 1.74 -6.22
C PRO A 8 20.97 0.99 -4.99
N ARG A 9 21.78 0.93 -3.91
CA ARG A 9 21.42 0.18 -2.69
C ARG A 9 20.07 0.58 -2.10
N ALA A 10 19.65 1.83 -2.33
CA ALA A 10 18.36 2.35 -1.91
C ALA A 10 17.15 1.62 -2.53
N ILE A 11 17.30 1.01 -3.71
CA ILE A 11 16.21 0.28 -4.36
C ILE A 11 15.73 -0.90 -3.52
N TYR A 12 16.63 -1.56 -2.78
CA TYR A 12 16.27 -2.73 -1.98
C TYR A 12 15.26 -2.39 -0.90
N TYR A 13 15.33 -1.18 -0.33
CA TYR A 13 14.33 -0.69 0.62
C TYR A 13 13.00 -0.42 -0.07
N VAL A 14 13.01 0.22 -1.25
CA VAL A 14 11.79 0.50 -2.03
C VAL A 14 11.09 -0.80 -2.44
N VAL A 15 11.86 -1.78 -2.92
CA VAL A 15 11.37 -3.11 -3.30
C VAL A 15 10.79 -3.85 -2.09
N ALA A 16 11.48 -3.84 -0.95
CA ALA A 16 10.97 -4.48 0.26
C ALA A 16 9.66 -3.83 0.72
N LEU A 17 9.61 -2.49 0.77
CA LEU A 17 8.39 -1.74 1.06
C LEU A 17 7.27 -2.09 0.07
N GLN A 18 7.61 -2.26 -1.21
CA GLN A 18 6.64 -2.58 -2.24
C GLN A 18 6.03 -3.99 -2.08
N ILE A 19 6.85 -4.98 -1.73
CA ILE A 19 6.39 -6.35 -1.42
C ILE A 19 5.42 -6.30 -0.24
N TRP A 20 5.83 -5.66 0.86
CA TRP A 20 5.02 -5.62 2.09
C TRP A 20 3.71 -4.84 1.91
N GLU A 21 3.72 -3.75 1.13
CA GLU A 21 2.50 -3.00 0.82
C GLU A 21 1.52 -3.86 0.04
N TYR A 22 1.94 -4.51 -1.06
CA TYR A 22 1.06 -5.39 -1.82
C TYR A 22 0.61 -6.59 -0.99
N PHE A 23 1.50 -7.15 -0.17
CA PHE A 23 1.13 -8.25 0.72
C PHE A 23 -0.01 -7.83 1.66
N SER A 24 0.16 -6.69 2.35
CA SER A 24 -0.84 -6.16 3.27
C SER A 24 -2.16 -5.83 2.56
N PHE A 25 -2.09 -5.15 1.41
CA PHE A 25 -3.25 -4.70 0.66
C PHE A 25 -4.09 -5.87 0.13
N TYR A 26 -3.46 -6.84 -0.53
CA TYR A 26 -4.17 -7.99 -1.09
C TYR A 26 -4.62 -8.97 -0.01
N GLY A 27 -3.84 -9.15 1.07
CA GLY A 27 -4.21 -10.00 2.20
C GLY A 27 -5.44 -9.46 2.94
N MET A 28 -5.41 -8.17 3.28
CA MET A 28 -6.57 -7.49 3.87
C MET A 28 -7.77 -7.57 2.93
N ARG A 29 -7.61 -7.27 1.63
CA ARG A 29 -8.73 -7.26 0.68
C ARG A 29 -9.36 -8.64 0.50
N ALA A 30 -8.59 -9.73 0.58
CA ALA A 30 -9.12 -11.09 0.53
C ALA A 30 -9.95 -11.44 1.78
N LEU A 31 -9.48 -11.05 2.96
CA LEU A 31 -10.12 -11.38 4.23
C LEU A 31 -11.24 -10.43 4.63
N LEU A 32 -11.20 -9.16 4.21
CA LEU A 32 -12.09 -8.13 4.73
C LEU A 32 -13.55 -8.47 4.52
N ILE A 33 -13.94 -8.91 3.31
CA ILE A 33 -15.33 -9.28 3.03
C ILE A 33 -15.79 -10.45 3.92
N LEU A 34 -14.93 -11.45 4.11
CA LEU A 34 -15.20 -12.61 4.96
C LEU A 34 -15.28 -12.21 6.43
N TYR A 35 -14.46 -11.26 6.87
CA TYR A 35 -14.48 -10.73 8.22
C TYR A 35 -15.79 -9.99 8.53
N LEU A 36 -16.24 -9.12 7.60
CA LEU A 36 -17.49 -8.38 7.73
C LEU A 36 -18.71 -9.31 7.83
N THR A 37 -18.77 -10.33 6.97
CA THR A 37 -19.92 -11.25 6.92
C THR A 37 -19.85 -12.34 7.99
N ASN A 38 -18.69 -12.99 8.19
CA ASN A 38 -18.58 -14.13 9.09
C ASN A 38 -18.34 -13.76 10.55
N GLN A 39 -17.54 -12.72 10.84
CA GLN A 39 -17.22 -12.35 12.22
C GLN A 39 -18.13 -11.25 12.74
N LEU A 40 -18.27 -10.15 12.01
CA LEU A 40 -19.13 -9.03 12.42
C LEU A 40 -20.62 -9.22 12.11
N LYS A 41 -20.97 -10.32 11.43
CA LYS A 41 -22.36 -10.70 11.08
C LYS A 41 -23.12 -9.59 10.35
N TYR A 42 -22.42 -8.78 9.55
CA TYR A 42 -23.05 -7.77 8.71
C TYR A 42 -23.84 -8.44 7.59
N ASN A 43 -24.94 -7.81 7.18
CA ASN A 43 -25.67 -8.21 5.99
C ASN A 43 -24.78 -8.04 4.75
N ASP A 44 -24.92 -8.93 3.77
CA ASP A 44 -24.15 -8.93 2.53
C ASP A 44 -24.18 -7.57 1.83
N THR A 45 -25.35 -6.91 1.77
CA THR A 45 -25.48 -5.58 1.19
C THR A 45 -24.54 -4.57 1.84
N HIS A 46 -24.56 -4.49 3.18
CA HIS A 46 -23.72 -3.57 3.94
C HIS A 46 -22.23 -3.91 3.83
N ALA A 47 -21.89 -5.21 3.83
CA ALA A 47 -20.51 -5.65 3.64
C ALA A 47 -19.95 -5.27 2.25
N TYR A 48 -20.74 -5.44 1.19
CA TYR A 48 -20.35 -5.05 -0.16
C TYR A 48 -20.26 -3.53 -0.35
N GLU A 49 -21.18 -2.77 0.24
CA GLU A 49 -21.12 -1.30 0.25
C GLU A 49 -19.83 -0.80 0.90
N LEU A 50 -19.49 -1.33 2.08
CA LEU A 50 -18.26 -0.94 2.77
C LEU A 50 -17.00 -1.35 2.01
N PHE A 51 -16.97 -2.57 1.47
CA PHE A 51 -15.85 -3.08 0.69
C PHE A 51 -15.61 -2.28 -0.59
N SER A 52 -16.68 -1.95 -1.32
CA SER A 52 -16.59 -1.17 -2.56
C SER A 52 -16.21 0.28 -2.28
N ALA A 53 -16.80 0.90 -1.25
CA ALA A 53 -16.42 2.25 -0.81
C ALA A 53 -14.93 2.32 -0.43
N TYR A 54 -14.43 1.34 0.33
CA TYR A 54 -13.01 1.22 0.64
C TYR A 54 -12.17 1.14 -0.63
N CYS A 55 -12.51 0.25 -1.57
CA CYS A 55 -11.76 0.11 -2.82
C CYS A 55 -11.73 1.42 -3.62
N SER A 56 -12.88 2.10 -3.77
CA SER A 56 -12.97 3.37 -4.48
C SER A 56 -12.09 4.45 -3.84
N LEU A 57 -12.11 4.58 -2.51
CA LEU A 57 -11.30 5.57 -1.80
C LEU A 57 -9.80 5.33 -1.98
N VAL A 58 -9.36 4.07 -1.89
CA VAL A 58 -7.95 3.68 -2.11
C VAL A 58 -7.44 4.08 -3.50
N TYR A 59 -8.29 4.08 -4.53
CA TYR A 59 -7.91 4.55 -5.86
C TYR A 59 -7.89 6.08 -5.99
N VAL A 60 -8.65 6.81 -5.19
CA VAL A 60 -8.79 8.27 -5.25
C VAL A 60 -7.78 8.99 -4.35
N THR A 61 -7.54 8.49 -3.13
CA THR A 61 -6.64 9.14 -2.18
C THR A 61 -5.19 9.31 -2.63
N PRO A 62 -4.59 8.50 -3.53
CA PRO A 62 -3.26 8.76 -4.07
C PRO A 62 -3.14 10.11 -4.78
N ILE A 63 -4.22 10.61 -5.40
CA ILE A 63 -4.22 11.93 -6.04
C ILE A 63 -3.95 13.02 -5.00
N LEU A 64 -4.62 12.93 -3.85
CA LEU A 64 -4.42 13.86 -2.73
C LEU A 64 -3.05 13.66 -2.06
N GLY A 65 -2.61 12.40 -1.93
CA GLY A 65 -1.33 12.05 -1.34
C GLY A 65 -0.13 12.57 -2.14
N GLY A 66 -0.20 12.54 -3.47
CA GLY A 66 0.81 13.11 -4.35
C GLY A 66 0.88 14.62 -4.24
N PHE A 67 -0.28 15.29 -4.33
CA PHE A 67 -0.36 16.74 -4.16
C PHE A 67 0.21 17.22 -2.82
N LEU A 68 -0.07 16.49 -1.73
CA LEU A 68 0.45 16.84 -0.40
C LEU A 68 1.97 16.62 -0.29
N ALA A 69 2.49 15.57 -0.91
CA ALA A 69 3.93 15.33 -0.96
C ALA A 69 4.67 16.39 -1.77
N ASP A 70 4.14 16.79 -2.93
CA ASP A 70 4.75 17.79 -3.80
C ASP A 70 4.84 19.16 -3.13
N LYS A 71 3.85 19.53 -2.30
CA LYS A 71 3.78 20.87 -1.69
C LYS A 71 4.38 20.98 -0.30
N VAL A 72 4.33 19.93 0.51
CA VAL A 72 4.59 20.05 1.96
C VAL A 72 5.56 19.02 2.49
N LEU A 73 5.36 17.74 2.20
CA LEU A 73 6.05 16.64 2.90
C LEU A 73 7.33 16.17 2.22
N GLY A 74 7.37 16.20 0.89
CA GLY A 74 8.36 15.49 0.07
C GLY A 74 8.10 13.97 0.02
N ASN A 75 8.62 13.34 -1.04
CA ASN A 75 8.34 11.94 -1.36
C ASN A 75 8.78 10.96 -0.26
N ARG A 76 9.99 11.13 0.28
CA ARG A 76 10.52 10.25 1.33
C ARG A 76 9.65 10.27 2.59
N MET A 77 9.25 11.45 3.07
CA MET A 77 8.44 11.57 4.29
C MET A 77 7.02 11.05 4.06
N ALA A 78 6.42 11.33 2.89
CA ALA A 78 5.10 10.83 2.53
C ALA A 78 5.06 9.30 2.49
N VAL A 79 6.07 8.64 1.91
CA VAL A 79 6.18 7.17 1.91
C VAL A 79 6.32 6.62 3.32
N MET A 80 7.16 7.22 4.16
CA MET A 80 7.35 6.76 5.55
C MET A 80 6.09 6.92 6.40
N LEU A 81 5.44 8.08 6.33
CA LEU A 81 4.18 8.33 7.03
C LEU A 81 3.07 7.43 6.51
N GLY A 82 2.99 7.22 5.19
CA GLY A 82 2.01 6.32 4.58
C GLY A 82 2.16 4.89 5.08
N ALA A 83 3.39 4.36 5.07
CA ALA A 83 3.70 3.03 5.59
C ALA A 83 3.35 2.89 7.09
N LEU A 84 3.69 3.90 7.89
CA LEU A 84 3.38 3.92 9.32
C LEU A 84 1.86 3.92 9.57
N LEU A 85 1.11 4.78 8.88
CA LEU A 85 -0.34 4.84 8.99
C LEU A 85 -0.98 3.51 8.59
N MET A 86 -0.56 2.90 7.49
CA MET A 86 -1.07 1.58 7.09
C MET A 86 -0.81 0.54 8.18
N ALA A 87 0.39 0.49 8.77
CA ALA A 87 0.70 -0.43 9.84
C ALA A 87 -0.19 -0.22 11.08
N ILE A 88 -0.36 1.03 11.52
CA ILE A 88 -1.27 1.38 12.63
C ILE A 88 -2.70 0.96 12.30
N GLY A 89 -3.16 1.24 11.08
CA GLY A 89 -4.49 0.89 10.63
C GLY A 89 -4.76 -0.61 10.69
N HIS A 90 -3.81 -1.45 10.26
CA HIS A 90 -3.95 -2.91 10.37
C HIS A 90 -3.97 -3.41 11.82
N VAL A 91 -3.20 -2.78 12.72
CA VAL A 91 -3.27 -3.09 14.16
C VAL A 91 -4.63 -2.73 14.75
N VAL A 92 -5.19 -1.56 14.38
CA VAL A 92 -6.53 -1.14 14.82
C VAL A 92 -7.61 -2.06 14.23
N LEU A 93 -7.45 -2.51 12.98
CA LEU A 93 -8.35 -3.48 12.35
C LEU A 93 -8.37 -4.81 13.12
N GLY A 94 -7.21 -5.28 13.60
CA GLY A 94 -7.13 -6.47 14.45
C GLY A 94 -7.89 -6.34 15.78
N ALA A 95 -8.07 -5.11 16.29
CA ALA A 95 -8.85 -4.83 17.49
C ALA A 95 -10.33 -4.53 17.21
N SER A 96 -10.80 -4.65 15.95
CA SER A 96 -12.14 -4.20 15.56
C SER A 96 -13.30 -5.05 16.11
N GLU A 97 -13.01 -6.22 16.69
CA GLU A 97 -14.01 -7.03 17.41
C GLU A 97 -14.55 -6.36 18.68
N ILE A 98 -13.79 -5.42 19.27
CA ILE A 98 -14.16 -4.74 20.51
C ILE A 98 -15.31 -3.75 20.26
N HIS A 99 -15.18 -2.93 19.21
CA HIS A 99 -16.16 -1.90 18.87
C HIS A 99 -16.23 -1.66 17.35
N PRO A 100 -17.44 -1.55 16.75
CA PRO A 100 -17.62 -1.25 15.33
C PRO A 100 -16.92 0.03 14.86
N SER A 101 -16.74 1.02 15.73
CA SER A 101 -16.01 2.26 15.42
C SER A 101 -14.55 2.02 15.02
N PHE A 102 -13.91 0.98 15.56
CA PHE A 102 -12.52 0.64 15.24
C PHE A 102 -12.38 0.10 13.82
N LEU A 103 -13.40 -0.58 13.28
CA LEU A 103 -13.43 -0.97 11.88
C LEU A 103 -13.35 0.26 10.98
N TYR A 104 -14.28 1.21 11.12
CA TYR A 104 -14.31 2.41 10.27
C TYR A 104 -13.05 3.27 10.45
N LEU A 105 -12.56 3.41 11.68
CA LEU A 105 -11.32 4.12 11.98
C LEU A 105 -10.12 3.46 11.31
N SER A 106 -10.00 2.13 11.39
CA SER A 106 -8.91 1.40 10.75
C SER A 106 -8.92 1.57 9.23
N LEU A 107 -10.10 1.46 8.59
CA LEU A 107 -10.26 1.67 7.15
C LEU A 107 -9.86 3.08 6.74
N ALA A 108 -10.30 4.10 7.49
CA ALA A 108 -9.93 5.49 7.22
C ALA A 108 -8.41 5.71 7.34
N ILE A 109 -7.78 5.17 8.37
CA ILE A 109 -6.32 5.27 8.55
C ILE A 109 -5.57 4.57 7.42
N ILE A 110 -6.01 3.37 7.01
CA ILE A 110 -5.39 2.60 5.92
C ILE A 110 -5.52 3.36 4.60
N VAL A 111 -6.71 3.89 4.29
CA VAL A 111 -6.97 4.67 3.08
C VAL A 111 -6.07 5.92 2.99
N CYS A 112 -5.91 6.64 4.10
CA CYS A 112 -5.01 7.80 4.18
C CYS A 112 -3.54 7.39 4.01
N GLY A 113 -3.12 6.33 4.70
CA GLY A 113 -1.75 5.80 4.60
C GLY A 113 -1.41 5.32 3.19
N TYR A 114 -2.34 4.59 2.57
CA TYR A 114 -2.21 4.11 1.20
C TYR A 114 -2.08 5.24 0.20
N GLY A 115 -2.92 6.28 0.33
CA GLY A 115 -2.87 7.46 -0.53
C GLY A 115 -1.49 8.12 -0.51
N LEU A 116 -0.92 8.34 0.68
CA LEU A 116 0.42 8.91 0.83
C LEU A 116 1.52 7.99 0.30
N PHE A 117 1.40 6.68 0.49
CA PHE A 117 2.43 5.73 0.06
C PHE A 117 2.43 5.55 -1.47
N LYS A 118 1.25 5.29 -2.05
CA LYS A 118 1.12 4.78 -3.42
C LYS A 118 1.52 5.79 -4.49
N SER A 119 1.16 7.05 -4.30
CA SER A 119 1.53 8.12 -5.23
C SER A 119 3.02 8.43 -5.19
N ASN A 120 3.66 8.25 -4.03
CA ASN A 120 4.99 8.79 -3.78
C ASN A 120 6.11 7.74 -3.84
N VAL A 121 5.81 6.45 -3.70
CA VAL A 121 6.82 5.37 -3.77
C VAL A 121 7.50 5.29 -5.15
N SER A 122 6.73 5.48 -6.22
CA SER A 122 7.24 5.51 -7.60
C SER A 122 8.08 6.77 -7.88
N CYS A 123 7.68 7.91 -7.30
CA CYS A 123 8.45 9.16 -7.40
C CYS A 123 9.77 9.04 -6.64
N LEU A 124 9.75 8.50 -5.42
CA LEU A 124 10.93 8.23 -4.62
C LEU A 124 11.91 7.28 -5.33
N LEU A 125 11.41 6.26 -6.04
CA LEU A 125 12.24 5.40 -6.88
C LEU A 125 12.87 6.20 -8.04
N GLY A 126 12.10 7.06 -8.69
CA GLY A 126 12.56 7.93 -9.77
C GLY A 126 13.71 8.85 -9.34
N GLU A 127 13.66 9.37 -8.12
CA GLU A 127 14.71 10.23 -7.54
C GLU A 127 16.05 9.51 -7.33
N LEU A 128 16.08 8.16 -7.32
CA LEU A 128 17.32 7.38 -7.17
C LEU A 128 18.16 7.34 -8.45
N TYR A 129 17.62 7.80 -9.59
CA TYR A 129 18.25 7.72 -10.89
C TYR A 129 18.32 9.09 -11.54
N GLU A 130 19.42 9.35 -12.24
CA GLU A 130 19.49 10.49 -13.15
C GLU A 130 18.56 10.27 -14.35
N PRO A 131 18.05 11.34 -14.99
CA PRO A 131 17.09 11.22 -16.10
C PRO A 131 17.56 10.34 -17.27
N THR A 132 18.87 10.30 -17.52
CA THR A 132 19.52 9.54 -18.60
C THR A 132 20.14 8.22 -18.15
N ASP A 133 19.92 7.79 -16.89
CA ASP A 133 20.49 6.54 -16.37
C ASP A 133 19.78 5.32 -16.98
N PRO A 134 20.48 4.46 -17.75
CA PRO A 134 19.88 3.28 -18.38
C PRO A 134 19.39 2.21 -17.38
N ARG A 135 19.74 2.32 -16.10
CA ARG A 135 19.29 1.40 -15.04
C ARG A 135 17.88 1.70 -14.53
N ARG A 136 17.35 2.89 -14.81
CA ARG A 136 16.07 3.39 -14.32
C ARG A 136 14.92 2.44 -14.67
N ASP A 137 14.81 2.04 -15.93
CA ASP A 137 13.74 1.16 -16.41
C ASP A 137 13.78 -0.22 -15.74
N GLY A 138 14.99 -0.76 -15.53
CA GLY A 138 15.19 -1.99 -14.77
C GLY A 138 14.80 -1.85 -13.30
N GLY A 139 15.00 -0.67 -12.71
CA GLY A 139 14.56 -0.36 -11.36
C GLY A 139 13.03 -0.38 -11.22
N PHE A 140 12.32 0.27 -12.14
CA PHE A 140 10.86 0.22 -12.18
C PHE A 140 10.32 -1.19 -12.42
N SER A 141 10.95 -1.95 -13.32
CA SER A 141 10.60 -3.35 -13.56
C SER A 141 10.74 -4.21 -12.31
N LEU A 142 11.80 -4.01 -11.53
CA LEU A 142 12.00 -4.70 -10.25
C LEU A 142 10.93 -4.34 -9.23
N MET A 143 10.54 -3.06 -9.14
CA MET A 143 9.44 -2.60 -8.28
C MET A 143 8.10 -3.23 -8.67
N TYR A 144 7.78 -3.33 -9.96
CA TYR A 144 6.57 -4.01 -10.42
C TYR A 144 6.59 -5.52 -10.10
N ALA A 145 7.72 -6.18 -10.34
CA ALA A 145 7.89 -7.60 -10.01
C ALA A 145 7.71 -7.84 -8.50
N ALA A 146 8.25 -6.95 -7.67
CA ALA A 146 8.11 -6.97 -6.21
C ALA A 146 6.63 -6.89 -5.76
N GLY A 147 5.85 -5.99 -6.35
CA GLY A 147 4.40 -5.90 -6.08
C GLY A 147 3.66 -7.20 -6.43
N ASN A 148 3.96 -7.79 -7.59
CA ASN A 148 3.36 -9.07 -8.00
C ASN A 148 3.66 -10.19 -6.99
N VAL A 149 4.91 -10.31 -6.54
CA VAL A 149 5.30 -11.28 -5.52
C VAL A 149 4.50 -11.10 -4.24
N GLY A 150 4.36 -9.87 -3.73
CA GLY A 150 3.55 -9.57 -2.56
C GLY A 150 2.09 -9.99 -2.72
N SER A 151 1.48 -9.67 -3.87
CA SER A 151 0.07 -10.00 -4.14
C SER A 151 -0.22 -11.49 -4.27
N ILE A 152 0.73 -12.29 -4.76
CA ILE A 152 0.55 -13.74 -4.91
C ILE A 152 0.64 -14.43 -3.54
N ILE A 153 1.61 -14.01 -2.71
CA ILE A 153 1.86 -14.64 -1.42
C ILE A 153 0.76 -14.30 -0.41
N ALA A 154 0.19 -13.11 -0.47
CA ALA A 154 -0.73 -12.62 0.55
C ALA A 154 -2.00 -13.48 0.75
N PRO A 155 -2.81 -13.79 -0.28
CA PRO A 155 -3.98 -14.64 -0.10
C PRO A 155 -3.64 -16.04 0.42
N ILE A 156 -2.47 -16.57 0.09
CA ILE A 156 -2.02 -17.91 0.53
C ILE A 156 -1.59 -17.90 2.00
N ALA A 157 -0.95 -16.81 2.45
CA ALA A 157 -0.45 -16.71 3.81
C ALA A 157 -1.52 -16.21 4.81
N CYS A 158 -2.44 -15.37 4.36
CA CYS A 158 -3.47 -14.75 5.19
C CYS A 158 -4.83 -15.48 5.13
N GLY A 159 -5.17 -16.08 3.99
CA GLY A 159 -6.42 -16.85 3.79
C GLY A 159 -6.34 -18.25 4.37
#